data_AF-A0A967I8U2-F1
#
_entry.id   AF-A0A967I8U2-F1
#
_cell.length_a   1.000
_cell.length_b   1.000
_cell.length_c   1.000
_cell.angle_alpha   90.00
_cell.angle_beta   90.00
_cell.angle_gamma   90.00
#
_symmetry.space_group_name_H-M   'P 1'
#
loop_
_entity.id
_entity.type
_entity.pdbx_description
1 polymer ?
#
loop_
_entity_poly.entity_id
_entity_poly.type
_entity_poly.pdbx_seq_one_letter_code
_entity_poly.pdbx_strand_id
1 'polypeptide(L)'
;GFIRQVLGWREFVHHVHLATDGFRTMPTAKVPVAKKPGDGGYSRWAGKAWPDKWNRQDPDGGAKPSFLGANNPLPQAYWGEESGLNCLDQIVSQVWQEGYGHHITRLMVLANLATLLEISPRELTDWFWVAYGDAYDWVVEPNVLGMGTYAVGDLMTTKPYTSGAAYINKMGDFCQSCLFDPKKNCPITNLYWSFLNRHRESLQNNPRLRMIMATLRKRNRSLRQYDQKVFQRLSKTLKDGAQITPENLPKK
;
A
#
# COMPACT_ATOMS: atom_id res chain seq x y z
N GLY A 1 0.92 24.80 8.57
CA GLY A 1 0.56 23.57 7.84
C GLY A 1 1.51 23.32 6.69
N PHE A 2 1.42 24.14 5.64
CA PHE A 2 2.26 24.07 4.43
C PHE A 2 3.77 24.05 4.72
N ILE A 3 4.29 25.00 5.50
CA ILE A 3 5.73 25.08 5.86
C ILE A 3 6.25 23.76 6.44
N ARG A 4 5.46 23.09 7.29
CA ARG A 4 5.82 21.79 7.88
C ARG A 4 5.96 20.68 6.84
N GLN A 5 5.26 20.75 5.71
CA GLN A 5 5.40 19.76 4.64
C GLN A 5 6.72 19.94 3.88
N VAL A 6 7.17 21.19 3.71
CA VAL A 6 8.42 21.52 3.03
C VAL A 6 9.60 21.42 3.99
N LEU A 7 9.71 22.32 4.97
CA LEU A 7 10.86 22.35 5.88
C LEU A 7 10.88 21.20 6.90
N GLY A 8 9.75 20.54 7.12
CA GLY A 8 9.66 19.36 7.97
C GLY A 8 9.78 18.08 7.14
N TRP A 9 8.67 17.64 6.54
CA TRP A 9 8.61 16.32 5.92
C TRP A 9 9.53 16.13 4.72
N ARG A 10 9.62 17.09 3.79
CA ARG A 10 10.51 16.97 2.63
C ARG A 10 11.98 16.84 3.06
N GLU A 11 12.44 17.71 3.94
CA GLU A 11 13.82 17.66 4.45
C GLU A 11 14.07 16.43 5.33
N PHE A 12 13.11 16.01 6.16
CA PHE A 12 13.21 14.79 6.95
C PHE A 12 13.34 13.55 6.06
N VAL A 13 12.49 13.42 5.04
CA VAL A 13 12.54 12.32 4.06
C VAL A 13 13.88 12.30 3.33
N HIS A 14 14.37 13.46 2.91
CA HIS A 14 15.68 13.58 2.27
C HIS A 14 16.82 13.11 3.19
N HIS A 15 16.84 13.54 4.45
CA HIS A 15 17.85 13.09 5.42
C HIS A 15 17.74 11.61 5.76
N VAL A 16 16.53 11.05 5.83
CA VAL A 16 16.33 9.60 5.98
C VAL A 16 16.95 8.85 4.80
N HIS A 17 16.72 9.32 3.57
CA HIS A 17 17.33 8.73 2.39
C HIS A 17 18.86 8.79 2.45
N LEU A 18 19.44 9.97 2.73
CA LEU A 18 20.91 10.13 2.84
C LEU A 18 21.52 9.22 3.92
N ALA A 19 20.86 9.10 5.08
CA ALA A 19 21.37 8.31 6.19
C ALA A 19 21.27 6.79 5.96
N THR A 20 20.39 6.35 5.06
CA THR A 20 20.08 4.92 4.86
C THR A 20 20.34 4.43 3.43
N ASP A 21 20.75 5.32 2.53
CA ASP A 21 20.86 5.07 1.10
C ASP A 21 19.57 4.46 0.51
N GLY A 22 18.44 5.13 0.75
CA GLY A 22 17.12 4.62 0.37
C GLY A 22 16.78 3.27 1.03
N PHE A 23 17.17 3.10 2.29
CA PHE A 23 17.08 1.85 3.05
C PHE A 23 17.91 0.66 2.54
N ARG A 24 18.87 0.88 1.63
CA ARG A 24 19.88 -0.15 1.30
C ARG A 24 20.78 -0.46 2.49
N THR A 25 21.02 0.54 3.33
CA THR A 25 21.77 0.45 4.58
C THR A 25 20.85 0.75 5.75
N MET A 26 20.56 -0.28 6.55
CA MET A 26 19.63 -0.18 7.68
C MET A 26 20.36 -0.47 9.00
N PRO A 27 20.10 0.29 10.08
CA PRO A 27 20.80 0.09 11.36
C PRO A 27 20.51 -1.24 12.03
N THR A 28 19.31 -1.80 11.79
CA THR A 28 18.76 -2.91 12.56
C THR A 28 18.81 -4.26 11.84
N ALA A 29 18.97 -4.28 10.52
CA ALA A 29 18.99 -5.52 9.73
C ALA A 29 19.59 -5.31 8.34
N LYS A 30 20.12 -6.38 7.73
CA LYS A 30 20.43 -6.36 6.30
C LYS A 30 19.13 -6.43 5.50
N VAL A 31 18.97 -5.53 4.54
CA VAL A 31 17.82 -5.51 3.63
C VAL A 31 18.28 -5.99 2.25
N PRO A 32 17.56 -6.91 1.59
CA PRO A 32 17.88 -7.30 0.22
C PRO A 32 17.73 -6.12 -0.73
N VAL A 33 18.63 -5.99 -1.71
CA VAL A 33 18.56 -4.96 -2.75
C VAL A 33 18.26 -5.64 -4.09
N ALA A 34 17.30 -5.11 -4.84
CA ALA A 34 17.02 -5.61 -6.18
C ALA A 34 18.18 -5.26 -7.11
N LYS A 35 18.59 -6.20 -7.97
CA LYS A 35 19.74 -5.98 -8.87
C LYS A 35 19.47 -4.95 -9.96
N LYS A 36 18.21 -4.86 -10.41
CA LYS A 36 17.76 -3.96 -11.46
C LYS A 36 16.38 -3.39 -11.10
N PRO A 37 16.01 -2.21 -11.62
CA PRO A 37 14.69 -1.64 -11.43
C PRO A 37 13.58 -2.62 -11.81
N GLY A 38 12.52 -2.67 -10.99
CA GLY A 38 11.29 -3.35 -11.35
C GLY A 38 10.41 -2.47 -12.24
N ASP A 39 9.40 -3.08 -12.85
CA ASP A 39 8.44 -2.42 -13.74
C ASP A 39 7.09 -2.16 -13.07
N GLY A 40 7.02 -2.27 -11.74
CA GLY A 40 5.77 -2.15 -10.97
C GLY A 40 4.68 -3.15 -11.39
N GLY A 41 5.04 -4.26 -12.04
CA GLY A 41 4.09 -5.24 -12.55
C GLY A 41 3.52 -4.92 -13.94
N TYR A 42 4.03 -3.89 -14.62
CA TYR A 42 3.62 -3.52 -15.98
C TYR A 42 3.62 -4.71 -16.92
N SER A 43 4.67 -5.53 -16.93
CA SER A 43 4.75 -6.67 -17.86
C SER A 43 3.66 -7.72 -17.65
N ARG A 44 3.20 -7.88 -16.41
CA ARG A 44 2.08 -8.78 -16.11
C ARG A 44 0.75 -8.19 -16.57
N TRP A 45 0.59 -6.87 -16.54
CA TRP A 45 -0.60 -6.18 -17.02
C TRP A 45 -0.61 -6.07 -18.56
N ALA A 46 0.42 -5.48 -19.15
CA ALA A 46 0.51 -5.23 -20.59
C ALA A 46 0.76 -6.50 -21.43
N GLY A 47 1.11 -7.63 -20.79
CA GLY A 47 1.52 -8.87 -21.46
C GLY A 47 2.80 -8.71 -22.29
N LYS A 48 3.56 -7.62 -22.09
CA LYS A 48 4.77 -7.26 -22.83
C LYS A 48 5.87 -6.94 -21.85
N ALA A 49 7.10 -7.39 -22.15
CA ALA A 49 8.23 -7.01 -21.33
C ALA A 49 8.39 -5.49 -21.30
N TRP A 50 8.68 -4.95 -20.11
CA TRP A 50 9.19 -3.58 -20.02
C TRP A 50 10.47 -3.50 -20.86
N PRO A 51 10.61 -2.50 -21.74
CA PRO A 51 11.79 -2.39 -22.59
C PRO A 51 13.03 -2.17 -21.72
N ASP A 52 13.72 -3.27 -21.40
CA ASP A 52 14.83 -3.29 -20.47
C ASP A 52 16.14 -3.11 -21.24
N LYS A 53 16.73 -1.92 -21.13
CA LYS A 53 18.11 -1.64 -21.57
C LYS A 53 19.06 -1.52 -20.38
N TRP A 54 18.72 -2.11 -19.23
CA TRP A 54 19.54 -2.04 -18.04
C TRP A 54 20.88 -2.77 -18.24
N ASN A 55 21.95 -2.14 -17.80
CA ASN A 55 23.30 -2.70 -17.72
C ASN A 55 23.90 -2.48 -16.33
N ARG A 56 25.09 -3.05 -16.07
CA ARG A 56 25.71 -3.02 -14.72
C ARG A 56 26.15 -1.62 -14.26
N GLN A 57 26.20 -0.64 -15.15
CA GLN A 57 26.53 0.74 -14.84
C GLN A 57 25.27 1.57 -14.50
N ASP A 58 24.07 1.05 -14.78
CA ASP A 58 22.81 1.70 -14.40
C ASP A 58 22.50 1.51 -12.90
N PRO A 59 21.65 2.36 -12.30
CA PRO A 59 21.22 2.21 -10.92
C PRO A 59 20.63 0.83 -10.62
N ASP A 60 20.80 0.36 -9.38
CA ASP A 60 20.16 -0.85 -8.91
C ASP A 60 18.63 -0.70 -8.80
N GLY A 61 17.93 -1.75 -8.37
CA GLY A 61 16.47 -1.73 -8.22
C GLY A 61 15.95 -1.30 -6.86
N GLY A 62 16.79 -0.75 -5.99
CA GLY A 62 16.40 -0.27 -4.67
C GLY A 62 16.23 -1.37 -3.62
N ALA A 63 16.06 -0.92 -2.37
CA ALA A 63 15.91 -1.78 -1.22
C ALA A 63 14.55 -2.52 -1.24
N LYS A 64 14.54 -3.74 -0.72
CA LYS A 64 13.35 -4.61 -0.62
C LYS A 64 12.99 -4.94 0.85
N PRO A 65 12.81 -3.94 1.73
CA PRO A 65 12.38 -4.23 3.09
C PRO A 65 10.94 -4.77 3.07
N SER A 66 10.61 -5.65 4.01
CA SER A 66 9.27 -6.20 4.17
C SER A 66 9.05 -6.68 5.61
N PHE A 67 9.02 -5.74 6.56
CA PHE A 67 8.89 -6.00 8.00
C PHE A 67 7.69 -6.90 8.35
N LEU A 68 6.56 -6.75 7.64
CA LEU A 68 5.36 -7.57 7.82
C LEU A 68 5.27 -8.78 6.87
N GLY A 69 6.28 -9.00 6.02
CA GLY A 69 6.35 -10.15 5.11
C GLY A 69 5.47 -10.04 3.85
N ALA A 70 4.99 -8.85 3.50
CA ALA A 70 4.19 -8.61 2.30
C ALA A 70 4.99 -8.90 1.02
N ASN A 71 4.38 -9.67 0.10
CA ASN A 71 5.01 -10.13 -1.14
C ASN A 71 4.04 -10.37 -2.31
N ASN A 72 2.76 -10.01 -2.17
CA ASN A 72 1.79 -10.20 -3.26
C ASN A 72 2.12 -9.28 -4.44
N PRO A 73 1.86 -9.73 -5.68
CA PRO A 73 2.11 -8.91 -6.86
C PRO A 73 1.16 -7.71 -6.89
N LEU A 74 1.64 -6.54 -7.33
CA LEU A 74 0.80 -5.37 -7.57
C LEU A 74 -0.33 -5.72 -8.56
N PRO A 75 -1.61 -5.49 -8.21
CA PRO A 75 -2.74 -5.80 -9.08
C PRO A 75 -2.77 -4.94 -10.34
N GLN A 76 -3.38 -5.47 -11.40
CA GLN A 76 -3.62 -4.74 -12.65
C GLN A 76 -4.46 -3.47 -12.45
N ALA A 77 -5.24 -3.41 -11.38
CA ALA A 77 -6.00 -2.22 -11.00
C ALA A 77 -5.14 -0.96 -10.81
N TYR A 78 -3.86 -1.09 -10.43
CA TYR A 78 -2.95 0.05 -10.34
C TYR A 78 -2.51 0.55 -11.74
N TRP A 79 -2.67 -0.26 -12.77
CA TRP A 79 -2.37 0.08 -14.16
C TRP A 79 -3.60 0.51 -14.97
N GLY A 80 -4.73 0.75 -14.30
CA GLY A 80 -5.93 1.33 -14.90
C GLY A 80 -7.09 0.35 -15.14
N GLU A 81 -6.92 -0.95 -14.87
CA GLU A 81 -8.04 -1.89 -14.87
C GLU A 81 -9.01 -1.57 -13.73
N GLU A 82 -10.31 -1.76 -13.97
CA GLU A 82 -11.31 -1.55 -12.92
C GLU A 82 -11.16 -2.61 -11.81
N SER A 83 -11.08 -2.16 -10.56
CA SER A 83 -11.05 -3.04 -9.39
C SER A 83 -12.44 -3.31 -8.80
N GLY A 84 -13.42 -2.47 -9.12
CA GLY A 84 -14.73 -2.43 -8.46
C GLY A 84 -14.73 -1.68 -7.12
N LEU A 85 -13.56 -1.17 -6.69
CA LEU A 85 -13.44 -0.26 -5.56
C LEU A 85 -13.31 1.17 -6.11
N ASN A 86 -14.43 1.89 -6.19
CA ASN A 86 -14.50 3.22 -6.79
C ASN A 86 -13.42 4.21 -6.30
N CYS A 87 -13.03 4.15 -5.01
CA CYS A 87 -11.93 4.97 -4.49
C CYS A 87 -10.56 4.67 -5.13
N LEU A 88 -10.26 3.39 -5.38
CA LEU A 88 -9.01 2.99 -6.04
C LEU A 88 -9.08 3.37 -7.52
N ASP A 89 -10.19 3.05 -8.17
CA ASP A 89 -10.38 3.25 -9.60
C ASP A 89 -10.29 4.73 -9.99
N GLN A 90 -10.96 5.61 -9.24
CA GLN A 90 -10.88 7.06 -9.50
C GLN A 90 -9.48 7.63 -9.29
N ILE A 91 -8.79 7.22 -8.21
CA ILE A 91 -7.46 7.74 -7.90
C ILE A 91 -6.43 7.26 -8.91
N VAL A 92 -6.47 5.98 -9.29
CA VAL A 92 -5.56 5.45 -10.30
C VAL A 92 -5.81 6.10 -11.66
N SER A 93 -7.09 6.26 -12.05
CA SER A 93 -7.46 6.97 -13.28
C SER A 93 -6.90 8.39 -13.30
N GLN A 94 -7.06 9.16 -12.21
CA GLN A 94 -6.51 10.50 -12.10
C GLN A 94 -4.98 10.51 -12.20
N VAL A 95 -4.30 9.59 -11.51
CA VAL A 95 -2.83 9.50 -11.54
C VAL A 95 -2.33 9.25 -12.96
N TRP A 96 -2.97 8.36 -13.72
CA TRP A 96 -2.59 8.09 -15.10
C TRP A 96 -2.89 9.24 -16.06
N GLN A 97 -3.94 10.01 -15.80
CA GLN A 97 -4.30 11.19 -16.61
C GLN A 97 -3.37 12.38 -16.35
N GLU A 98 -2.99 12.59 -15.08
CA GLU A 98 -2.32 13.83 -14.65
C GLU A 98 -0.84 13.64 -14.28
N GLY A 99 -0.38 12.40 -14.06
CA GLY A 99 0.92 12.13 -13.43
C GLY A 99 1.02 12.68 -12.00
N TYR A 100 -0.12 12.92 -11.35
CA TYR A 100 -0.23 13.58 -10.06
C TYR A 100 -1.36 13.02 -9.21
N GLY A 101 -1.19 13.18 -7.90
CA GLY A 101 -2.19 12.89 -6.88
C GLY A 101 -1.73 13.53 -5.58
N HIS A 102 -2.64 14.14 -4.82
CA HIS A 102 -2.26 14.81 -3.58
C HIS A 102 -1.87 13.80 -2.48
N HIS A 103 -1.14 14.24 -1.45
CA HIS A 103 -0.55 13.35 -0.43
C HIS A 103 -1.52 12.32 0.18
N ILE A 104 -2.76 12.69 0.51
CA ILE A 104 -3.66 11.77 1.25
C ILE A 104 -4.22 10.62 0.38
N THR A 105 -4.33 10.77 -0.94
CA THR A 105 -4.72 9.67 -1.84
C THR A 105 -3.59 8.65 -1.97
N ARG A 106 -2.33 9.14 -2.06
CA ARG A 106 -1.13 8.30 -2.03
C ARG A 106 -1.07 7.43 -0.77
N LEU A 107 -1.27 8.06 0.40
CA LEU A 107 -1.13 7.39 1.69
C LEU A 107 -2.34 6.53 2.05
N MET A 108 -3.54 7.11 2.06
CA MET A 108 -4.70 6.49 2.70
C MET A 108 -5.63 5.73 1.75
N VAL A 109 -5.36 5.76 0.44
CA VAL A 109 -6.00 4.87 -0.53
C VAL A 109 -4.98 3.94 -1.16
N LEU A 110 -4.01 4.44 -1.94
CA LEU A 110 -3.06 3.59 -2.65
C LEU A 110 -2.21 2.75 -1.69
N ALA A 111 -1.40 3.39 -0.84
CA ALA A 111 -0.53 2.66 0.09
C ALA A 111 -1.31 1.89 1.17
N ASN A 112 -2.42 2.44 1.67
CA ASN A 112 -3.32 1.73 2.59
C ASN A 112 -3.84 0.43 1.97
N LEU A 113 -4.44 0.47 0.77
CA LEU A 113 -4.97 -0.73 0.11
C LEU A 113 -3.86 -1.73 -0.23
N ALA A 114 -2.72 -1.25 -0.74
CA ALA A 114 -1.57 -2.10 -1.01
C ALA A 114 -1.09 -2.82 0.27
N THR A 115 -0.98 -2.11 1.39
CA THR A 115 -0.59 -2.68 2.68
C THR A 115 -1.60 -3.71 3.18
N LEU A 116 -2.89 -3.38 3.10
CA LEU A 116 -3.97 -4.27 3.54
C LEU A 116 -4.06 -5.56 2.71
N LEU A 117 -3.71 -5.48 1.42
CA LEU A 117 -3.65 -6.60 0.46
C LEU A 117 -2.30 -7.33 0.47
N GLU A 118 -1.36 -6.96 1.36
CA GLU A 118 -0.01 -7.53 1.45
C GLU A 118 0.79 -7.45 0.14
N ILE A 119 0.56 -6.39 -0.63
CA ILE A 119 1.32 -6.11 -1.85
C ILE A 119 2.78 -5.87 -1.50
N SER A 120 3.69 -6.37 -2.35
CA SER A 120 5.12 -6.14 -2.24
C SER A 120 5.42 -4.64 -2.13
N PRO A 121 6.05 -4.19 -1.02
CA PRO A 121 6.41 -2.78 -0.86
C PRO A 121 7.30 -2.29 -2.00
N ARG A 122 8.27 -3.11 -2.42
CA ARG A 122 9.15 -2.81 -3.56
C ARG A 122 8.36 -2.57 -4.84
N GLU A 123 7.43 -3.46 -5.17
CA GLU A 123 6.68 -3.34 -6.41
C GLU A 123 5.72 -2.14 -6.41
N LEU A 124 5.12 -1.82 -5.25
CA LEU A 124 4.37 -0.59 -5.09
C LEU A 124 5.27 0.63 -5.29
N THR A 125 6.47 0.64 -4.70
CA THR A 125 7.44 1.72 -4.88
C THR A 125 7.82 1.89 -6.35
N ASP A 126 8.10 0.80 -7.07
CA ASP A 126 8.40 0.82 -8.51
C ASP A 126 7.23 1.39 -9.33
N TRP A 127 5.98 1.12 -8.92
CA TRP A 127 4.82 1.73 -9.54
C TRP A 127 4.74 3.24 -9.27
N PHE A 128 5.04 3.70 -8.05
CA PHE A 128 5.09 5.14 -7.74
C PHE A 128 6.16 5.87 -8.55
N TRP A 129 7.29 5.21 -8.82
CA TRP A 129 8.33 5.72 -9.71
C TRP A 129 7.84 5.97 -11.13
N VAL A 130 6.99 5.09 -11.66
CA VAL A 130 6.43 5.22 -13.01
C VAL A 130 5.27 6.21 -13.06
N ALA A 131 4.42 6.20 -12.03
CA ALA A 131 3.11 6.84 -12.08
C ALA A 131 3.10 8.34 -11.76
N TYR A 132 4.12 8.87 -11.08
CA TYR A 132 4.14 10.27 -10.64
C TYR A 132 5.26 11.08 -11.29
N GLY A 133 4.94 12.27 -11.82
CA GLY A 133 5.92 13.19 -12.39
C GLY A 133 6.86 13.83 -11.36
N ASP A 134 6.54 13.74 -10.06
CA ASP A 134 7.37 14.21 -8.95
C ASP A 134 8.18 13.09 -8.27
N ALA A 135 8.28 11.92 -8.91
CA ALA A 135 8.98 10.77 -8.38
C ALA A 135 10.51 10.84 -8.57
N TYR A 136 11.23 10.88 -7.45
CA TYR A 136 12.68 10.72 -7.38
C TYR A 136 13.03 9.78 -6.22
N ASP A 137 14.15 9.05 -6.33
CA ASP A 137 14.58 8.03 -5.35
C ASP A 137 14.50 8.53 -3.91
N TRP A 138 15.10 9.69 -3.65
CA TRP A 138 15.22 10.26 -2.33
C TRP A 138 13.88 10.60 -1.67
N VAL A 139 12.83 10.84 -2.47
CA VAL A 139 11.49 11.15 -1.95
C VAL A 139 10.57 9.93 -1.98
N VAL A 140 10.68 9.08 -3.00
CA VAL A 140 9.79 7.93 -3.18
C VAL A 140 10.13 6.81 -2.22
N GLU A 141 11.40 6.43 -2.08
CA GLU A 141 11.81 5.30 -1.23
C GLU A 141 11.35 5.48 0.22
N PRO A 142 11.63 6.62 0.91
CA PRO A 142 11.22 6.77 2.29
C PRO A 142 9.71 6.91 2.46
N ASN A 143 9.03 7.58 1.51
CA ASN A 143 7.58 7.74 1.61
C ASN A 143 6.84 6.42 1.38
N VAL A 144 7.23 5.60 0.41
CA VAL A 144 6.48 4.36 0.09
C VAL A 144 6.90 3.22 1.00
N LEU A 145 8.20 2.92 1.13
CA LEU A 145 8.69 1.83 1.98
C LEU A 145 8.52 2.15 3.47
N GLY A 146 8.75 3.40 3.85
CA GLY A 146 8.61 3.87 5.22
C GLY A 146 7.17 4.16 5.60
N MET A 147 6.67 5.31 5.15
CA MET A 147 5.38 5.84 5.59
C MET A 147 4.19 5.05 5.04
N GLY A 148 4.23 4.70 3.76
CA GLY A 148 3.10 4.09 3.04
C GLY A 148 2.84 2.66 3.48
N THR A 149 3.88 1.84 3.55
CA THR A 149 3.76 0.38 3.67
C THR A 149 4.26 -0.20 4.99
N TYR A 150 4.89 0.61 5.85
CA TYR A 150 5.50 0.14 7.10
C TYR A 150 6.54 -0.98 6.87
N ALA A 151 7.16 -1.02 5.69
CA ALA A 151 8.07 -2.09 5.28
C ALA A 151 9.39 -2.06 6.07
N VAL A 152 9.76 -0.90 6.61
CA VAL A 152 10.93 -0.70 7.48
C VAL A 152 10.59 -0.75 8.97
N GLY A 153 9.38 -1.19 9.32
CA GLY A 153 8.92 -1.24 10.71
C GLY A 153 8.85 0.15 11.35
N ASP A 154 9.33 0.26 12.59
CA ASP A 154 9.23 1.47 13.38
C ASP A 154 10.37 2.49 13.15
N LEU A 155 11.29 2.21 12.21
CA LEU A 155 12.45 3.08 11.95
C LEU A 155 12.06 4.52 11.60
N MET A 156 11.06 4.70 10.74
CA MET A 156 10.63 6.01 10.26
C MET A 156 9.25 6.43 10.78
N THR A 157 8.37 5.46 11.07
CA THR A 157 7.01 5.75 11.52
C THR A 157 6.66 4.93 12.75
N THR A 158 5.82 5.48 13.63
CA THR A 158 5.50 4.82 14.91
C THR A 158 4.37 3.78 14.81
N LYS A 159 3.70 3.68 13.68
CA LYS A 159 2.64 2.70 13.39
C LYS A 159 2.37 2.64 11.88
N PRO A 160 1.81 1.54 11.35
CA PRO A 160 1.31 1.49 9.98
C PRO A 160 0.13 2.47 9.78
N TYR A 161 0.14 3.21 8.67
CA TYR A 161 -0.96 4.08 8.25
C TYR A 161 -2.06 3.30 7.52
N THR A 162 -2.66 2.35 8.21
CA THR A 162 -3.76 1.52 7.69
C THR A 162 -5.12 1.94 8.24
N SER A 163 -6.18 1.86 7.42
CA SER A 163 -7.55 2.17 7.83
C SER A 163 -8.61 1.39 7.06
N GLY A 164 -9.77 1.18 7.69
CA GLY A 164 -10.95 0.62 7.03
C GLY A 164 -11.78 1.66 6.26
N ALA A 165 -12.90 1.23 5.68
CA ALA A 165 -13.76 2.06 4.83
C ALA A 165 -14.31 3.32 5.51
N ALA A 166 -14.48 3.28 6.85
CA ALA A 166 -14.96 4.41 7.63
C ALA A 166 -14.07 5.67 7.50
N TYR A 167 -12.76 5.50 7.34
CA TYR A 167 -11.85 6.62 7.13
C TYR A 167 -12.05 7.23 5.73
N ILE A 168 -12.04 6.40 4.69
CA ILE A 168 -12.20 6.83 3.30
C ILE A 168 -13.53 7.57 3.13
N ASN A 169 -14.62 7.03 3.68
CA ASN A 169 -15.94 7.67 3.65
C ASN A 169 -15.99 9.01 4.41
N LYS A 170 -15.17 9.17 5.46
CA LYS A 170 -15.16 10.42 6.24
C LYS A 170 -14.36 11.52 5.53
N MET A 171 -13.32 11.14 4.78
CA MET A 171 -12.32 12.05 4.25
C MET A 171 -12.50 12.36 2.76
N GLY A 172 -13.47 11.74 2.09
CA GLY A 172 -13.79 11.96 0.69
C GLY A 172 -15.22 11.52 0.35
N ASP A 173 -15.57 11.65 -0.92
CA ASP A 173 -16.89 11.41 -1.49
C ASP A 173 -16.98 10.13 -2.35
N PHE A 174 -15.87 9.39 -2.51
CA PHE A 174 -15.80 8.14 -3.28
C PHE A 174 -16.89 7.11 -2.94
N CYS A 175 -17.39 7.09 -1.71
CA CYS A 175 -18.37 6.10 -1.27
C CYS A 175 -19.79 6.38 -1.79
N GLN A 176 -20.10 7.61 -2.23
CA GLN A 176 -21.46 7.99 -2.63
C GLN A 176 -21.90 7.30 -3.93
N SER A 177 -20.97 7.07 -4.86
CA SER A 177 -21.17 6.39 -6.13
C SER A 177 -20.57 4.98 -6.18
N CYS A 178 -20.15 4.44 -5.03
CA CYS A 178 -19.56 3.11 -4.96
C CYS A 178 -20.65 2.03 -4.89
N LEU A 179 -20.39 0.86 -5.49
CA LEU A 179 -21.23 -0.34 -5.35
C LEU A 179 -21.31 -0.84 -3.89
N PHE A 180 -20.36 -0.41 -3.06
CA PHE A 180 -20.26 -0.78 -1.66
C PHE A 180 -20.67 0.35 -0.73
N ASP A 181 -21.56 0.03 0.22
CA ASP A 181 -21.86 0.87 1.37
C ASP A 181 -20.73 0.74 2.41
N PRO A 182 -20.07 1.85 2.80
CA PRO A 182 -18.91 1.84 3.69
C PRO A 182 -19.22 1.35 5.12
N LYS A 183 -20.49 1.38 5.53
CA LYS A 183 -20.96 0.93 6.85
C LYS A 183 -21.48 -0.52 6.83
N LYS A 184 -21.94 -1.02 5.69
CA LYS A 184 -22.59 -2.34 5.59
C LYS A 184 -21.70 -3.43 4.99
N ASN A 185 -21.21 -3.22 3.77
CA ASN A 185 -20.62 -4.29 2.95
C ASN A 185 -19.28 -3.93 2.28
N CYS A 186 -18.74 -2.73 2.47
CA CYS A 186 -17.42 -2.40 1.91
C CYS A 186 -16.31 -3.30 2.43
N PRO A 187 -15.62 -4.04 1.55
CA PRO A 187 -14.66 -5.07 1.95
C PRO A 187 -13.37 -4.48 2.57
N ILE A 188 -13.09 -3.19 2.38
CA ILE A 188 -11.92 -2.51 2.98
C ILE A 188 -11.97 -2.57 4.51
N THR A 189 -13.16 -2.56 5.11
CA THR A 189 -13.32 -2.75 6.57
C THR A 189 -12.87 -4.15 7.00
N ASN A 190 -13.19 -5.18 6.21
CA ASN A 190 -12.76 -6.56 6.47
C ASN A 190 -11.26 -6.73 6.23
N LEU A 191 -10.71 -6.12 5.17
CA LEU A 191 -9.26 -6.09 4.93
C LEU A 191 -8.50 -5.52 6.14
N TYR A 192 -8.97 -4.41 6.70
CA TYR A 192 -8.37 -3.79 7.89
C TYR A 192 -8.35 -4.71 9.11
N TRP A 193 -9.48 -5.35 9.43
CA TRP A 193 -9.54 -6.28 10.57
C TRP A 193 -8.72 -7.55 10.32
N SER A 194 -8.72 -8.07 9.09
CA SER A 194 -7.91 -9.22 8.72
C SER A 194 -6.41 -8.88 8.83
N PHE A 195 -5.98 -7.72 8.35
CA PHE A 195 -4.59 -7.24 8.46
C PHE A 195 -4.12 -7.20 9.92
N LEU A 196 -4.87 -6.56 10.80
CA LEU A 196 -4.53 -6.50 12.23
C LEU A 196 -4.48 -7.88 12.89
N ASN A 197 -5.33 -8.81 12.43
CA ASN A 197 -5.34 -10.17 12.94
C ASN A 197 -4.13 -10.98 12.46
N ARG A 198 -3.76 -10.88 11.17
CA ARG A 198 -2.61 -11.60 10.59
C ARG A 198 -1.28 -11.11 11.15
N HIS A 199 -1.14 -9.80 11.38
CA HIS A 199 0.08 -9.20 11.94
C HIS A 199 -0.03 -8.92 13.44
N ARG A 200 -0.92 -9.61 14.15
CA ARG A 200 -1.15 -9.37 15.58
C ARG A 200 0.14 -9.48 16.39
N GLU A 201 0.97 -10.47 16.11
CA GLU A 201 2.20 -10.73 16.87
C GLU A 201 3.17 -9.54 16.79
N SER A 202 3.34 -8.97 15.60
CA SER A 202 4.21 -7.81 15.36
C SER A 202 3.60 -6.50 15.88
N LEU A 203 2.27 -6.38 15.93
CA LEU A 203 1.57 -5.11 16.21
C LEU A 203 1.00 -4.99 17.63
N GLN A 204 0.82 -6.10 18.36
CA GLN A 204 0.10 -6.10 19.65
C GLN A 204 0.75 -5.24 20.74
N ASN A 205 2.07 -5.09 20.69
CA ASN A 205 2.83 -4.32 21.68
C ASN A 205 2.98 -2.84 21.29
N ASN A 206 2.47 -2.42 20.13
CA ASN A 206 2.55 -1.03 19.70
C ASN A 206 1.60 -0.15 20.55
N PRO A 207 2.13 0.84 21.33
CA PRO A 207 1.30 1.67 22.20
C PRO A 207 0.21 2.46 21.44
N ARG A 208 0.49 2.86 20.20
CA ARG A 208 -0.43 3.63 19.35
C ARG A 208 -1.57 2.77 18.80
N LEU A 209 -1.45 1.44 18.85
CA LEU A 209 -2.47 0.48 18.40
C LEU A 209 -3.23 -0.17 19.57
N ARG A 210 -2.86 0.10 20.83
CA ARG A 210 -3.41 -0.56 22.03
C ARG A 210 -4.94 -0.68 22.04
N MET A 211 -5.64 0.41 21.76
CA MET A 211 -7.12 0.43 21.76
C MET A 211 -7.70 -0.42 20.63
N ILE A 212 -7.11 -0.35 19.44
CA ILE A 212 -7.57 -1.12 18.28
C ILE A 212 -7.31 -2.61 18.47
N MET A 213 -6.14 -2.97 19.01
CA MET A 213 -5.82 -4.35 19.36
C MET A 213 -6.73 -4.90 20.47
N ALA A 214 -7.18 -4.05 21.42
CA ALA A 214 -8.20 -4.43 22.38
C ALA A 214 -9.56 -4.69 21.72
N THR A 215 -9.97 -3.88 20.74
CA THR A 215 -11.19 -4.11 19.95
C THR A 215 -11.08 -5.39 19.12
N LEU A 216 -9.93 -5.66 18.50
CA LEU A 216 -9.67 -6.89 17.76
C LEU A 216 -9.83 -8.14 18.65
N ARG A 217 -9.36 -8.09 19.91
CA ARG A 217 -9.51 -9.20 20.87
C ARG A 217 -10.98 -9.51 21.16
N LYS A 218 -11.85 -8.50 21.19
CA LYS A 218 -13.30 -8.65 21.41
C LYS A 218 -14.06 -9.13 20.16
N ARG A 219 -13.45 -9.03 18.98
CA ARG A 219 -14.04 -9.54 17.73
C ARG A 219 -14.18 -11.06 17.85
N ASN A 220 -15.34 -11.62 17.53
CA ASN A 220 -15.56 -13.06 17.67
C ASN A 220 -14.83 -13.87 16.57
N ARG A 221 -14.77 -15.20 16.74
CA ARG A 221 -14.07 -16.10 15.81
C ARG A 221 -14.70 -16.10 14.41
N SER A 222 -16.03 -16.10 14.29
CA SER A 222 -16.71 -16.15 12.99
C SER A 222 -16.44 -14.88 12.17
N LEU A 223 -16.45 -13.70 12.80
CA LEU A 223 -16.11 -12.45 12.14
C LEU A 223 -14.65 -12.43 11.67
N ARG A 224 -13.70 -12.91 12.49
CA ARG A 224 -12.29 -13.01 12.06
C ARG A 224 -12.12 -13.95 10.87
N GLN A 225 -12.82 -15.09 10.87
CA GLN A 225 -12.82 -16.01 9.74
C GLN A 225 -13.44 -15.38 8.49
N TYR A 226 -14.52 -14.62 8.66
CA TYR A 226 -15.14 -13.86 7.57
C TYR A 226 -14.17 -12.82 7.00
N ASP A 227 -13.51 -12.03 7.85
CA ASP A 227 -12.53 -11.03 7.42
C ASP A 227 -11.39 -11.67 6.60
N GLN A 228 -10.91 -12.83 7.04
CA GLN A 228 -9.88 -13.59 6.33
C GLN A 228 -10.36 -14.09 4.97
N LYS A 229 -11.61 -14.61 4.89
CA LYS A 229 -12.21 -15.04 3.62
C LYS A 229 -12.36 -13.87 2.65
N VAL A 230 -12.75 -12.69 3.16
CA VAL A 230 -12.85 -11.47 2.34
C VAL A 230 -11.48 -11.07 1.81
N PHE A 231 -10.44 -11.04 2.66
CA PHE A 231 -9.06 -10.81 2.22
C PHE A 231 -8.63 -11.79 1.12
N GLN A 232 -8.82 -13.10 1.33
CA GLN A 232 -8.46 -14.12 0.33
C GLN A 232 -9.20 -13.93 -1.00
N ARG A 233 -10.50 -13.60 -0.94
CA ARG A 233 -11.30 -13.32 -2.14
C ARG A 233 -10.76 -12.10 -2.87
N LEU A 234 -10.58 -10.97 -2.17
CA LEU A 234 -10.10 -9.73 -2.78
C LEU A 234 -8.72 -9.89 -3.39
N SER A 235 -7.77 -10.44 -2.64
CA SER A 235 -6.41 -10.65 -3.14
C SER A 235 -6.39 -11.55 -4.37
N LYS A 236 -7.21 -12.60 -4.42
CA LYS A 236 -7.32 -13.47 -5.61
C LYS A 236 -7.94 -12.74 -6.79
N THR A 237 -9.12 -12.14 -6.61
CA THR A 237 -9.87 -11.48 -7.70
C THR A 237 -9.03 -10.37 -8.34
N LEU A 238 -8.38 -9.52 -7.53
CA LEU A 238 -7.55 -8.44 -8.05
C LEU A 238 -6.25 -8.94 -8.71
N LYS A 239 -5.67 -10.03 -8.20
CA LYS A 239 -4.53 -10.69 -8.84
C LYS A 239 -4.88 -11.25 -10.22
N ASP A 240 -6.09 -11.78 -10.36
CA ASP A 240 -6.62 -12.33 -11.62
C ASP A 240 -7.10 -11.22 -12.59
N GLY A 241 -6.96 -9.93 -12.21
CA GLY A 241 -7.39 -8.79 -13.04
C GLY A 241 -8.91 -8.60 -13.10
N ALA A 242 -9.65 -9.21 -12.18
CA ALA A 242 -11.11 -9.14 -12.14
C ALA A 242 -11.62 -8.08 -11.16
N GLN A 243 -12.88 -7.69 -11.34
CA GLN A 243 -13.58 -6.72 -10.48
C GLN A 243 -14.19 -7.37 -9.25
N ILE A 244 -14.13 -6.66 -8.12
CA ILE A 244 -14.82 -7.01 -6.88
C ILE A 244 -16.21 -6.37 -6.87
N THR A 245 -17.24 -7.18 -6.64
CA THR A 245 -18.64 -6.73 -6.56
C THR A 245 -19.31 -7.27 -5.30
N PRO A 246 -20.43 -6.68 -4.83
CA PRO A 246 -21.17 -7.20 -3.68
C PRO A 246 -21.57 -8.68 -3.80
N GLU A 247 -21.83 -9.16 -5.02
CA GLU A 247 -22.29 -10.53 -5.31
C GLU A 247 -21.17 -11.56 -5.19
N ASN A 248 -19.93 -11.17 -5.50
CA ASN A 248 -18.79 -12.08 -5.49
C ASN A 248 -18.00 -12.09 -4.17
N LEU A 249 -18.42 -11.27 -3.19
CA LEU A 249 -17.93 -11.33 -1.83
C LEU A 249 -18.41 -12.61 -1.11
N PRO A 250 -17.60 -13.15 -0.18
CA PRO A 250 -18.07 -14.21 0.71
C PRO A 250 -19.35 -13.77 1.44
N LYS A 251 -20.28 -14.71 1.66
CA LYS A 251 -21.43 -14.49 2.53
C LYS A 251 -21.01 -14.60 4.00
N LYS A 252 -21.58 -13.75 4.85
CA LYS A 252 -21.37 -13.76 6.31
C LYS A 252 -21.91 -15.02 6.95
#